data_AF-A0A0N4ZD73-F1
#
_entry.id   AF-A0A0N4ZD73-F1
#
_cell.length_a   1.000
_cell.length_b   1.000
_cell.length_c   1.000
_cell.angle_alpha   90.00
_cell.angle_beta   90.00
_cell.angle_gamma   90.00
#
_symmetry.space_group_name_H-M   'P 1'
#
loop_
_entity.id
_entity.type
_entity.pdbx_description
1 polymer ?
#
loop_
_entity_poly.entity_id
_entity_poly.type
_entity_poly.pdbx_seq_one_letter_code
_entity_poly.pdbx_strand_id
1 'polypeptide(L)'
;IVKPGKQKYSLLLNEQGGVMDDLMAGKPFEDGLYIVVNAGNKDADFAFLNAELSGDAKLEVLDRALLAIQGPEAADVMAAHSAELADMGFMDCRAIRLF
;
A
#
# COMPACT_ATOMS: atom_id res chain seq x y z
N ILE A 1 -9.22 -11.22 0.84
CA ILE A 1 -9.89 -9.89 0.79
C ILE A 1 -9.34 -8.98 1.90
N VAL A 2 -8.93 -7.76 1.56
CA VAL A 2 -8.45 -6.73 2.49
C VAL A 2 -9.66 -5.96 3.02
N LYS A 3 -9.75 -5.78 4.35
CA LYS A 3 -10.86 -5.05 4.98
C LYS A 3 -10.59 -3.54 4.93
N PRO A 4 -11.63 -2.67 4.94
CA PRO A 4 -11.43 -1.23 5.09
C PRO A 4 -10.53 -0.90 6.28
N GLY A 5 -9.61 0.04 6.10
CA GLY A 5 -8.66 0.47 7.12
C GLY A 5 -7.52 -0.51 7.42
N LYS A 6 -7.40 -1.60 6.64
CA LYS A 6 -6.35 -2.61 6.81
C LYS A 6 -5.47 -2.70 5.58
N GLN A 7 -4.25 -3.18 5.78
CA GLN A 7 -3.33 -3.58 4.74
C GLN A 7 -2.82 -5.01 4.96
N LYS A 8 -2.26 -5.60 3.90
CA LYS A 8 -1.66 -6.93 3.93
C LYS A 8 -0.44 -6.98 3.02
N TYR A 9 0.56 -7.72 3.48
CA TYR A 9 1.62 -8.22 2.63
C TYR A 9 1.07 -9.31 1.70
N SER A 10 1.45 -9.26 0.42
CA SER A 10 1.01 -10.20 -0.61
C SER A 10 2.11 -10.45 -1.62
N LEU A 11 1.92 -11.47 -2.44
CA LEU A 11 2.75 -11.78 -3.60
C LEU A 11 1.99 -11.47 -4.88
N LEU A 12 2.70 -10.96 -5.88
CA LEU A 12 2.27 -10.87 -7.27
C LEU A 12 2.77 -12.12 -7.99
N LEU A 13 1.85 -12.91 -8.53
CA LEU A 13 2.16 -14.19 -9.17
C LEU A 13 1.86 -14.12 -10.66
N ASN A 14 2.65 -14.83 -11.46
CA ASN A 14 2.30 -15.10 -12.86
C ASN A 14 1.27 -16.24 -12.98
N GLU A 15 0.81 -16.51 -14.20
CA GLU A 15 -0.19 -17.56 -14.49
C GLU A 15 0.25 -18.97 -14.07
N GLN A 16 1.56 -19.22 -13.96
CA GLN A 16 2.12 -20.51 -13.55
C GLN A 16 2.33 -20.59 -12.03
N GLY A 17 1.96 -19.56 -11.28
CA GLY A 17 2.12 -19.48 -9.82
C GLY A 17 3.53 -19.12 -9.36
N GLY A 18 4.41 -18.70 -10.26
CA GLY A 18 5.72 -18.15 -9.93
C GLY A 18 5.62 -16.76 -9.33
N VAL A 19 6.41 -16.47 -8.30
CA VAL A 19 6.47 -15.14 -7.68
C VAL A 19 7.21 -14.18 -8.60
N MET A 20 6.53 -13.09 -8.98
CA MET A 20 7.09 -11.99 -9.76
C MET A 20 7.65 -10.92 -8.84
N ASP A 21 6.85 -10.50 -7.85
CA ASP A 21 7.26 -9.54 -6.82
C ASP A 21 6.45 -9.76 -5.53
N ASP A 22 6.88 -9.14 -4.45
CA ASP A 22 6.08 -8.95 -3.25
C ASP A 22 5.62 -7.50 -3.11
N LEU A 23 4.45 -7.30 -2.49
CA LEU A 23 3.84 -5.97 -2.38
C LEU A 23 3.01 -5.81 -1.11
N MET A 24 2.76 -4.56 -0.77
CA MET A 24 1.77 -4.19 0.23
C MET A 24 0.47 -3.76 -0.46
N ALA A 25 -0.66 -4.34 -0.05
CA ALA A 25 -1.99 -3.96 -0.52
C ALA A 25 -2.85 -3.46 0.66
N GLY A 26 -3.24 -2.19 0.61
CA GLY A 26 -4.05 -1.50 1.62
C GLY A 26 -5.42 -1.07 1.09
N LYS A 27 -6.36 -0.86 2.03
CA LYS A 27 -7.65 -0.24 1.73
C LYS A 27 -7.90 1.00 2.62
N PRO A 28 -7.13 2.09 2.43
CA PRO A 28 -7.28 3.34 3.17
C PRO A 28 -8.43 4.24 2.65
N PHE A 29 -8.95 3.94 1.45
CA PHE A 29 -10.08 4.63 0.81
C PHE A 29 -11.25 3.65 0.61
N GLU A 30 -12.45 4.16 0.34
CA GLU A 30 -13.63 3.33 0.08
C GLU A 30 -13.51 2.54 -1.24
N ASP A 31 -12.94 3.18 -2.27
CA ASP A 31 -12.87 2.66 -3.63
C ASP A 31 -11.48 2.10 -3.97
N GLY A 32 -11.42 0.79 -4.18
CA GLY A 32 -10.22 0.12 -4.67
C GLY A 32 -9.17 -0.25 -3.61
N LEU A 33 -7.95 -0.50 -4.10
CA LEU A 33 -6.78 -0.86 -3.30
C LEU A 33 -5.67 0.16 -3.55
N TYR A 34 -4.93 0.48 -2.49
CA TYR A 34 -3.67 1.20 -2.57
C TYR A 34 -2.53 0.18 -2.50
N ILE A 35 -1.71 0.11 -3.55
CA ILE A 35 -0.61 -0.86 -3.64
C ILE A 35 0.75 -0.16 -3.62
N VAL A 36 1.71 -0.76 -2.94
CA VAL A 36 3.12 -0.36 -2.94
C VAL A 36 3.94 -1.55 -3.41
N VAL A 37 4.62 -1.37 -4.54
CA VAL A 37 5.51 -2.36 -5.18
C VAL A 37 6.97 -1.99 -4.99
N ASN A 38 7.88 -2.93 -5.23
CA ASN A 38 9.31 -2.64 -5.15
C ASN A 38 9.75 -1.72 -6.30
N ALA A 39 10.63 -0.77 -6.00
CA ALA A 39 11.10 0.21 -6.99
C ALA A 39 11.79 -0.45 -8.19
N GLY A 40 12.52 -1.56 -7.98
CA GLY A 40 13.21 -2.28 -9.03
C GLY A 40 12.29 -3.02 -10.01
N ASN A 41 11.07 -3.35 -9.58
CA ASN A 41 10.08 -4.11 -10.36
C ASN A 41 8.92 -3.25 -10.86
N LYS A 42 8.82 -2.00 -10.38
CA LYS A 42 7.74 -1.03 -10.67
C LYS A 42 7.22 -1.06 -12.10
N ASP A 43 8.10 -0.90 -13.09
CA ASP A 43 7.68 -0.79 -14.50
C ASP A 43 7.11 -2.11 -15.02
N ALA A 44 7.70 -3.24 -14.62
CA ALA A 44 7.22 -4.57 -14.97
C ALA A 44 5.89 -4.89 -14.28
N ASP A 45 5.78 -4.58 -12.99
CA ASP A 45 4.56 -4.82 -12.20
C ASP A 45 3.38 -4.01 -12.73
N PHE A 46 3.60 -2.73 -13.06
CA PHE A 46 2.55 -1.88 -13.59
C PHE A 46 2.11 -2.31 -14.99
N ALA A 47 3.04 -2.72 -15.85
CA ALA A 47 2.70 -3.26 -17.16
C ALA A 47 1.86 -4.55 -17.03
N PHE A 48 2.25 -5.46 -16.14
CA PHE A 48 1.52 -6.69 -15.85
C PHE A 48 0.11 -6.38 -15.32
N LEU A 49 0.01 -5.60 -14.24
CA LEU A 49 -1.29 -5.23 -13.66
C LEU A 49 -2.20 -4.55 -14.68
N ASN A 50 -1.68 -3.61 -15.48
CA ASN A 50 -2.50 -2.91 -16.46
C ASN A 50 -3.01 -3.84 -17.58
N ALA A 51 -2.26 -4.87 -17.95
CA ALA A 51 -2.72 -5.88 -18.90
C ALA A 51 -3.81 -6.79 -18.29
N GLU A 52 -3.60 -7.25 -17.06
CA GLU A 52 -4.50 -8.20 -16.39
C GLU A 52 -5.81 -7.58 -15.92
N LEU A 53 -5.83 -6.29 -15.60
CA LEU A 53 -7.04 -5.62 -15.10
C LEU A 53 -8.16 -5.52 -16.14
N SER A 54 -7.87 -5.59 -17.45
CA SER A 54 -8.83 -5.77 -18.56
C SER A 54 -10.20 -5.03 -18.43
N GLY A 55 -10.21 -3.81 -17.90
CA GLY A 55 -11.43 -3.00 -17.72
C GLY A 55 -12.21 -3.23 -16.43
N ASP A 56 -11.84 -4.20 -15.61
CA ASP A 56 -12.45 -4.46 -14.29
C ASP A 56 -12.07 -3.40 -13.26
N ALA A 57 -10.87 -2.83 -13.39
CA ALA A 57 -10.44 -1.68 -12.61
C ALA A 57 -9.39 -0.85 -13.38
N LYS A 58 -9.15 0.37 -12.88
CA LYS A 58 -8.16 1.30 -13.41
C LYS A 58 -6.93 1.31 -12.51
N LEU A 59 -5.74 1.12 -13.08
CA LEU A 59 -4.48 1.40 -12.41
C LEU A 59 -4.18 2.90 -12.49
N GLU A 60 -3.99 3.55 -11.34
CA GLU A 60 -3.52 4.93 -11.25
C GLU A 60 -2.16 4.96 -10.58
N VAL A 61 -1.15 5.48 -11.29
CA VAL A 61 0.20 5.66 -10.76
C VAL A 61 0.30 7.03 -10.09
N LEU A 62 0.66 7.02 -8.81
CA LEU A 62 0.77 8.24 -8.02
C LEU A 62 2.23 8.70 -7.91
N ASP A 63 2.47 9.99 -8.10
CA ASP A 63 3.76 10.61 -7.84
C ASP A 63 3.84 11.08 -6.37
N ARG A 64 4.46 10.26 -5.52
CA ARG A 64 4.52 10.43 -4.06
C ARG A 64 5.86 9.98 -3.52
N ALA A 65 6.28 10.60 -2.43
CA ALA A 65 7.35 10.07 -1.58
C ALA A 65 6.79 9.10 -0.55
N LEU A 66 7.59 8.10 -0.17
CA LEU A 66 7.29 7.18 0.94
C LEU A 66 8.36 7.36 2.01
N LEU A 67 7.93 7.58 3.25
CA LEU A 67 8.82 7.71 4.41
C LEU A 67 8.50 6.59 5.39
N ALA A 68 9.53 5.84 5.79
CA ALA A 68 9.42 4.85 6.85
C ALA A 68 9.94 5.45 8.17
N ILE A 69 9.01 5.78 9.07
CA ILE A 69 9.35 6.22 10.43
C ILE A 69 9.36 4.98 11.31
N GLN A 70 10.53 4.60 11.83
CA GLN A 70 10.76 3.32 12.50
C GLN A 70 11.58 3.51 13.78
N GLY A 71 11.30 2.70 14.79
CA GLY A 71 11.99 2.75 16.07
C GLY A 71 11.03 2.73 17.26
N PRO A 72 11.54 2.51 18.49
CA PRO A 72 10.71 2.42 19.69
C PRO A 72 9.93 3.71 19.99
N GLU A 73 10.43 4.87 19.56
CA GLU A 73 9.83 6.19 19.78
C GLU A 73 8.96 6.65 18.59
N ALA A 74 8.79 5.84 17.55
CA ALA A 74 8.11 6.25 16.32
C ALA A 74 6.66 6.71 16.56
N ALA A 75 5.91 5.98 17.40
CA ALA A 75 4.54 6.34 17.73
C ALA A 75 4.46 7.71 18.43
N ASP A 76 5.36 7.97 19.38
CA ASP A 76 5.40 9.24 20.14
C ASP A 76 5.75 10.42 19.23
N VAL A 77 6.72 10.24 18.31
CA VAL A 77 7.07 11.25 17.31
C VAL A 77 5.88 11.57 16.40
N MET A 78 5.15 10.55 15.94
CA MET A 78 3.99 10.76 15.05
C MET A 78 2.80 11.39 15.80
N ALA A 79 2.63 11.10 17.09
CA ALA A 79 1.57 11.69 17.93
C ALA A 79 1.63 13.21 18.00
N ALA A 80 2.84 13.79 17.92
CA ALA A 80 3.04 15.25 17.88
C ALA A 80 2.44 15.91 16.62
N HIS A 81 2.22 15.14 15.54
CA HIS A 81 1.61 15.62 14.29
C HIS A 81 0.11 15.31 14.22
N SER A 82 -0.33 14.18 14.76
CA SER A 82 -1.75 13.85 14.98
C SER A 82 -1.86 12.67 15.94
N ALA A 83 -2.72 12.78 16.96
CA ALA A 83 -2.94 11.72 17.95
C ALA A 83 -3.40 10.40 17.31
N GLU A 84 -4.18 10.47 16.23
CA GLU A 84 -4.70 9.29 15.52
C GLU A 84 -3.62 8.41 14.89
N LEU A 85 -2.41 8.96 14.65
CA LEU A 85 -1.29 8.21 14.08
C LEU A 85 -0.67 7.23 15.09
N ALA A 86 -0.74 7.52 16.39
CA ALA A 86 -0.25 6.62 17.44
C ALA A 86 -1.23 5.48 17.74
N ASP A 87 -2.51 5.65 17.39
CA ASP A 87 -3.56 4.65 17.59
C ASP A 87 -3.62 3.58 16.48
N MET A 88 -2.72 3.66 15.49
CA MET A 88 -2.66 2.70 14.39
C MET A 88 -2.02 1.39 14.84
N GLY A 89 -2.79 0.31 14.80
CA GLY A 89 -2.29 -1.02 15.07
C GLY A 89 -1.46 -1.60 13.93
N PHE A 90 -0.84 -2.75 14.18
CA PHE A 90 -0.11 -3.48 13.14
C PHE A 90 -1.02 -3.73 11.93
N MET A 91 -0.53 -3.37 10.74
CA MET A 91 -1.24 -3.51 9.47
C MET A 91 -2.54 -2.69 9.36
N ASP A 92 -2.67 -1.62 10.14
CA ASP A 92 -3.64 -0.57 9.87
C ASP A 92 -3.15 0.34 8.74
N CYS A 93 -4.08 0.88 7.97
CA CYS A 93 -3.82 1.95 7.02
C CYS A 93 -4.96 2.96 7.06
N ARG A 94 -4.64 4.25 6.91
CA ARG A 94 -5.64 5.34 6.89
C ARG A 94 -5.20 6.43 5.93
N ALA A 95 -6.15 7.10 5.29
CA ALA A 95 -5.90 8.35 4.58
C ALA A 95 -6.17 9.51 5.55
N ILE A 96 -5.11 10.19 5.99
CA ILE A 96 -5.19 11.28 6.96
C ILE A 96 -4.61 12.54 6.32
N ARG A 97 -5.35 13.65 6.39
CA ARG A 97 -4.82 14.96 6.04
C ARG A 97 -4.13 15.53 7.28
N LEU A 98 -2.83 15.73 7.18
CA LEU A 98 -2.06 16.49 8.15
C LEU A 98 -2.02 17.95 7.68
N PHE A 99 -2.21 18.89 8.62
CA PHE A 99 -2.15 20.36 8.43
C PHE A 99 -2.74 20.90 7.11
#